data_AF-A0A3D1L1Y3-F1
#
_entry.id   AF-A0A3D1L1Y3-F1
#
_cell.length_a   1.000
_cell.length_b   1.000
_cell.length_c   1.000
_cell.angle_alpha   90.00
_cell.angle_beta   90.00
_cell.angle_gamma   90.00
#
_symmetry.space_group_name_H-M   'P 1'
#
loop_
_entity.id
_entity.type
_entity.pdbx_description
1 polymer ?
#
loop_
_entity_poly.entity_id
_entity_poly.type
_entity_poly.pdbx_seq_one_letter_code
_entity_poly.pdbx_strand_id
1 'polypeptide(L)'
;MYSPEITQASNFVKGVDQAFLVILGISFLFLIGLTVVMIWFLYRYNRKRNPVATQIHGSTSLEIIWTVVPFLLTMVMFYYGWAGWKPMTKAPKDAMEITVYGRMWNFNYEYANGRRTDTLYLPKDQAVKLNLKAMDVLHSFYIPAFRVKQDMVPGKKDNFMWFEPQRVGNYEIFCTEYCGLSHSYMYSTAKVMEAAEFEKWMTDTTQLAAEVAAMEAPGAAGKKIMQNIGCFACHTVDGTKLVGPSFKGIWGHEVSVITDGQKRTITVDEDYIKKSIYDPNADLVDGFMKGLMVSYQGQLKDEDIAEIIEYLKTVK
;
A
#
# COMPACT_ATOMS: atom_id res chain seq x y z
N MET A 1 10.93 18.38 -5.74
CA MET A 1 10.60 17.15 -4.98
C MET A 1 11.13 17.17 -3.53
N TYR A 2 11.32 18.36 -2.94
CA TYR A 2 11.50 18.57 -1.51
C TYR A 2 10.83 19.91 -1.21
N SER A 3 9.53 19.90 -0.91
CA SER A 3 8.93 21.09 -0.29
C SER A 3 9.49 21.17 1.13
N PRO A 4 9.96 22.32 1.61
CA PRO A 4 10.33 22.54 3.01
C PRO A 4 9.22 22.10 3.98
N GLU A 5 7.98 22.06 3.51
CA GLU A 5 6.80 21.64 4.27
C GLU A 5 6.78 20.15 4.65
N ILE A 6 7.56 19.28 4.01
CA ILE A 6 7.62 17.85 4.32
C ILE A 6 8.61 17.56 5.47
N THR A 7 9.45 18.52 5.84
CA THR A 7 10.32 18.38 7.01
C THR A 7 9.44 18.24 8.26
N GLN A 8 9.59 17.12 8.99
CA GLN A 8 8.86 16.80 10.24
C GLN A 8 7.41 16.29 10.10
N ALA A 9 7.06 15.57 9.03
CA ALA A 9 5.77 14.88 8.99
C ALA A 9 5.71 13.69 9.98
N SER A 10 6.84 13.04 10.24
CA SER A 10 6.96 11.97 11.25
C SER A 10 8.37 11.91 11.86
N ASN A 11 8.49 11.15 12.94
CA ASN A 11 9.75 10.91 13.67
C ASN A 11 10.91 10.36 12.81
N PHE A 12 10.64 9.73 11.67
CA PHE A 12 11.68 9.13 10.82
C PHE A 12 12.21 10.04 9.71
N VAL A 13 11.48 11.09 9.35
CA VAL A 13 11.79 11.93 8.18
C VAL A 13 13.22 12.45 8.26
N LYS A 14 13.62 13.00 9.41
CA LYS A 14 14.95 13.58 9.59
C LYS A 14 16.08 12.57 9.35
N GLY A 15 15.95 11.36 9.89
CA GLY A 15 16.98 10.32 9.76
C GLY A 15 17.13 9.84 8.32
N VAL A 16 16.00 9.59 7.64
CA VAL A 16 15.99 9.15 6.24
C VAL A 16 16.51 10.23 5.31
N ASP A 17 16.04 11.47 5.47
CA ASP A 17 16.46 12.59 4.61
C ASP A 17 17.95 12.92 4.82
N GLN A 18 18.48 12.83 6.05
CA GLN A 18 19.91 12.98 6.32
C GLN A 18 20.75 11.91 5.61
N ALA A 19 20.36 10.64 5.71
CA ALA A 19 21.04 9.56 5.01
C ALA A 19 21.02 9.78 3.49
N PHE A 20 19.86 10.16 2.94
CA PHE A 20 19.72 10.50 1.53
C PHE A 20 20.62 11.65 1.10
N LEU A 21 20.66 12.77 1.84
CA LEU A 21 21.49 13.92 1.50
C LEU A 21 22.98 13.62 1.58
N VAL A 22 23.42 12.82 2.56
CA VAL A 22 24.82 12.35 2.65
C VAL A 22 25.19 11.51 1.42
N ILE A 23 24.35 10.54 1.07
CA ILE A 23 24.57 9.69 -0.11
C ILE A 23 24.60 10.54 -1.37
N LEU A 24 23.61 11.42 -1.54
CA LEU A 24 23.48 12.31 -2.69
C LEU A 24 24.72 13.21 -2.85
N GLY A 25 25.20 13.82 -1.76
CA GLY A 25 26.38 14.68 -1.77
C GLY A 25 27.65 13.93 -2.18
N ILE A 26 27.86 12.72 -1.63
CA ILE A 26 28.98 11.86 -2.02
C ILE A 26 28.86 11.46 -3.49
N SER A 27 27.68 11.03 -3.95
CA SER A 27 27.45 10.66 -5.35
C SER A 27 27.71 11.82 -6.31
N PHE A 28 27.26 13.03 -6.00
CA PHE A 28 27.54 14.22 -6.82
C PHE A 28 29.02 14.56 -6.86
N LEU A 29 29.72 14.46 -5.72
CA LEU A 29 31.16 14.70 -5.66
C LEU A 29 31.92 13.74 -6.59
N PHE A 30 31.59 12.45 -6.57
CA PHE A 30 32.21 11.48 -7.47
C PHE A 30 31.79 11.68 -8.92
N LEU A 31 30.51 11.93 -9.19
CA LEU A 31 30.02 12.15 -10.55
C LEU A 31 30.75 13.33 -11.20
N ILE A 32 30.83 14.47 -10.52
CA ILE A 32 31.50 15.67 -11.03
C ILE A 32 33.01 15.42 -11.11
N GLY A 33 33.62 14.91 -10.04
CA GLY A 33 35.06 14.67 -9.97
C GLY A 33 35.56 13.71 -11.05
N LEU A 34 34.91 12.56 -11.21
CA LEU A 34 35.24 11.58 -12.25
C LEU A 34 35.01 12.16 -13.65
N THR A 35 33.90 12.88 -13.86
CA THR A 35 33.62 13.51 -15.17
C THR A 35 34.66 14.55 -15.53
N VAL A 36 35.05 15.42 -14.59
CA VAL A 36 36.10 16.44 -14.80
C VAL A 36 37.44 15.78 -15.10
N VAL A 37 37.82 14.75 -14.35
CA VAL A 37 39.06 14.00 -14.60
C VAL A 37 39.01 13.32 -15.97
N MET A 38 37.90 12.69 -16.33
CA MET A 38 37.73 12.06 -17.65
C MET A 38 37.86 13.10 -18.78
N ILE A 39 37.17 14.24 -18.68
CA ILE A 39 37.26 15.32 -19.67
C ILE A 39 38.70 15.86 -19.74
N TRP A 40 39.36 16.05 -18.60
CA TRP A 40 40.75 16.47 -18.55
C TRP A 40 41.67 15.46 -19.26
N PHE A 41 41.45 14.15 -19.07
CA PHE A 41 42.24 13.11 -19.72
C PHE A 41 42.01 13.10 -21.23
N LEU A 42 40.74 13.19 -21.67
CA LEU A 42 40.39 13.29 -23.09
C LEU A 42 41.01 14.52 -23.75
N TYR A 43 41.05 15.65 -23.05
CA TYR A 43 41.67 16.87 -23.57
C TYR A 43 43.20 16.79 -23.57
N ARG A 44 43.83 16.39 -22.45
CA ARG A 44 45.28 16.44 -22.24
C ARG A 44 46.04 15.34 -22.95
N TYR A 45 45.45 14.14 -23.02
CA TYR A 45 46.09 12.92 -23.51
C TYR A 45 45.52 12.44 -24.85
N ASN A 46 44.78 13.28 -25.59
CA ASN A 46 44.43 12.95 -26.98
C ASN A 46 45.67 12.84 -27.89
N ARG A 47 45.50 12.13 -29.01
CA ARG A 47 46.56 11.86 -29.99
C ARG A 47 47.25 13.12 -30.54
N LYS A 48 46.55 14.26 -30.62
CA LYS A 48 47.12 15.53 -31.11
C LYS A 48 48.08 16.16 -30.10
N ARG A 49 47.76 16.11 -28.81
CA ARG A 49 48.54 16.74 -27.72
C ARG A 49 49.51 15.79 -27.03
N ASN A 50 49.24 14.49 -27.06
CA ASN A 50 50.13 13.45 -26.54
C ASN A 50 50.29 12.31 -27.56
N PRO A 51 51.13 12.50 -28.59
CA PRO A 51 51.26 11.54 -29.70
C PRO A 51 51.94 10.22 -29.31
N VAL A 52 52.73 10.20 -28.24
CA VAL A 52 53.44 9.01 -27.74
C VAL A 52 52.98 8.72 -26.31
N ALA A 53 52.41 7.54 -26.08
CA ALA A 53 51.90 7.15 -24.77
C ALA A 53 53.04 6.78 -23.80
N THR A 54 52.97 7.28 -22.57
CA THR A 54 53.86 6.87 -21.48
C THR A 54 53.47 5.45 -21.01
N GLN A 55 54.45 4.55 -20.94
CA GLN A 55 54.21 3.17 -20.49
C GLN A 55 54.28 3.09 -18.96
N ILE A 56 53.12 3.19 -18.31
CA ILE A 56 52.98 3.05 -16.85
C ILE A 56 52.14 1.78 -16.60
N HIS A 57 52.68 0.85 -15.83
CA HIS A 57 52.03 -0.45 -15.57
C HIS A 57 51.17 -0.47 -14.30
N GLY A 58 51.37 0.46 -13.37
CA GLY A 58 50.59 0.52 -12.13
C GLY A 58 51.16 1.47 -11.10
N SER A 59 50.44 1.59 -9.98
CA SER A 59 50.88 2.35 -8.81
C SER A 59 50.21 1.77 -7.56
N THR A 60 50.98 1.05 -6.75
CA THR A 60 50.48 0.46 -5.49
C THR A 60 49.91 1.53 -4.55
N SER A 61 50.51 2.73 -4.53
CA SER A 61 49.99 3.85 -3.73
C SER A 61 48.60 4.29 -4.20
N LEU A 62 48.38 4.37 -5.51
CA LEU A 62 47.06 4.72 -6.06
C LEU A 62 46.05 3.61 -5.81
N GLU A 63 46.49 2.35 -5.90
CA GLU A 63 45.69 1.18 -5.59
C GLU A 63 45.19 1.16 -4.14
N ILE A 64 46.06 1.49 -3.20
CA ILE A 64 45.69 1.61 -1.78
C ILE A 64 44.68 2.75 -1.60
N ILE A 65 44.92 3.91 -2.20
CA ILE A 65 44.04 5.09 -2.04
C ILE A 65 42.63 4.79 -2.56
N TRP A 66 42.49 4.28 -3.79
CA TRP A 66 41.17 4.01 -4.37
C TRP A 66 40.47 2.78 -3.76
N THR A 67 41.14 2.03 -2.90
CA THR A 67 40.53 0.90 -2.17
C THR A 67 40.07 1.36 -0.79
N VAL A 68 40.95 2.04 -0.05
CA VAL A 68 40.69 2.50 1.31
C VAL A 68 39.66 3.63 1.33
N VAL A 69 39.74 4.59 0.42
CA VAL A 69 38.81 5.73 0.41
C VAL A 69 37.35 5.29 0.16
N PRO A 70 37.03 4.48 -0.87
CA PRO A 70 35.67 3.95 -1.04
C PRO A 70 35.22 3.06 0.11
N PHE A 71 36.11 2.26 0.70
CA PHE A 71 35.77 1.48 1.89
C PHE A 71 35.32 2.37 3.06
N LEU A 72 36.09 3.41 3.40
CA LEU A 72 35.73 4.33 4.49
C LEU A 72 34.41 5.07 4.19
N LEU A 73 34.20 5.49 2.94
CA LEU A 73 32.97 6.16 2.53
C LEU A 73 31.75 5.24 2.61
N THR A 74 31.87 3.98 2.20
CA THR A 74 30.78 3.00 2.33
C THR A 74 30.48 2.68 3.80
N MET A 75 31.48 2.67 4.69
CA MET A 75 31.26 2.55 6.14
C MET A 75 30.50 3.74 6.72
N VAL A 76 30.79 4.97 6.25
CA VAL A 76 30.01 6.16 6.64
C VAL A 76 28.56 6.05 6.17
N MET A 77 28.34 5.68 4.91
CA MET A 77 26.98 5.47 4.36
C MET A 77 26.22 4.38 5.13
N PHE A 78 26.90 3.27 5.46
CA PHE A 78 26.35 2.19 6.26
C PHE A 78 25.91 2.68 7.64
N TYR A 79 26.75 3.46 8.32
CA TYR A 79 26.42 4.00 9.64
C TYR A 79 25.13 4.83 9.63
N TYR A 80 25.00 5.77 8.69
CA TYR A 80 23.79 6.60 8.58
C TYR A 80 22.56 5.77 8.21
N GLY A 81 22.68 4.83 7.27
CA GLY A 81 21.58 3.94 6.88
C GLY A 81 21.12 3.07 8.05
N TRP A 82 22.04 2.45 8.78
CA TRP A 82 21.75 1.64 9.95
C TRP A 82 21.14 2.46 11.09
N ALA A 83 21.68 3.64 11.39
CA ALA A 83 21.18 4.52 12.43
C ALA A 83 19.75 5.00 12.16
N GLY A 84 19.38 5.24 10.90
CA GLY A 84 18.02 5.58 10.50
C GLY A 84 17.05 4.39 10.50
N TRP A 85 17.52 3.21 10.07
CA TRP A 85 16.70 1.99 9.99
C TRP A 85 16.43 1.34 11.33
N LYS A 86 17.43 1.24 12.21
CA LYS A 86 17.33 0.49 13.48
C LYS A 86 16.11 0.90 14.32
N PRO A 87 15.79 2.19 14.53
CA PRO A 87 14.60 2.59 15.27
C PRO A 87 13.28 2.11 14.64
N MET A 88 13.20 2.01 13.31
CA MET A 88 11.98 1.55 12.61
C MET A 88 11.62 0.09 12.94
N THR A 89 12.59 -0.72 13.37
CA THR A 89 12.38 -2.17 13.59
C THR A 89 11.62 -2.51 14.88
N LYS A 90 11.50 -1.57 15.82
CA LYS A 90 10.89 -1.83 17.14
C LYS A 90 9.96 -0.70 17.54
N ALA A 91 8.67 -1.00 17.54
CA ALA A 91 7.64 -0.07 18.00
C ALA A 91 7.74 0.16 19.53
N PRO A 92 7.38 1.37 20.02
CA PRO A 92 7.11 1.60 21.43
C PRO A 92 6.02 0.65 21.96
N LYS A 93 6.09 0.29 23.25
CA LYS A 93 5.15 -0.68 23.87
C LYS A 93 3.74 -0.11 24.06
N ASP A 94 3.65 1.20 24.13
CA ASP A 94 2.45 2.02 24.35
C ASP A 94 1.89 2.61 23.04
N ALA A 95 2.40 2.17 21.89
CA ALA A 95 1.91 2.62 20.60
C ALA A 95 0.44 2.20 20.38
N MET A 96 -0.38 3.12 19.89
CA MET A 96 -1.76 2.84 19.48
C MET A 96 -1.75 1.84 18.33
N GLU A 97 -2.51 0.75 18.46
CA GLU A 97 -2.60 -0.26 17.40
C GLU A 97 -3.78 -0.01 16.47
N ILE A 98 -3.51 -0.05 15.16
CA ILE A 98 -4.51 0.00 14.09
C ILE A 98 -4.24 -1.18 13.16
N THR A 99 -5.26 -1.94 12.81
CA THR A 99 -5.10 -3.01 11.81
C THR A 99 -5.38 -2.45 10.43
N VAL A 100 -4.46 -2.68 9.50
CA VAL A 100 -4.59 -2.28 8.09
C VAL A 100 -4.81 -3.52 7.26
N TYR A 101 -5.91 -3.53 6.51
CA TYR A 101 -6.22 -4.56 5.53
C TYR A 101 -5.89 -4.05 4.13
N GLY A 102 -4.99 -4.74 3.44
CA GLY A 102 -4.71 -4.54 2.02
C GLY A 102 -5.42 -5.59 1.19
N ARG A 103 -6.19 -5.15 0.20
CA ARG A 103 -6.89 -6.00 -0.77
C ARG A 103 -6.83 -5.35 -2.15
N MET A 104 -7.03 -6.11 -3.21
CA MET A 104 -7.19 -5.58 -4.56
C MET A 104 -8.50 -4.78 -4.64
N TRP A 105 -8.52 -3.46 -4.78
CA TRP A 105 -7.41 -2.49 -4.76
C TRP A 105 -7.73 -1.35 -3.78
N ASN A 106 -7.85 -1.68 -2.50
CA ASN A 106 -8.14 -0.74 -1.43
C ASN A 106 -7.35 -1.03 -0.14
N PHE A 107 -7.26 0.00 0.70
CA PHE A 107 -6.84 -0.13 2.09
C PHE A 107 -8.03 0.15 3.02
N ASN A 108 -8.20 -0.66 4.05
CA ASN A 108 -9.18 -0.45 5.11
C ASN A 108 -8.50 -0.46 6.48
N TYR A 109 -8.97 0.39 7.38
CA TYR A 109 -8.37 0.60 8.69
C TYR A 109 -9.36 0.23 9.79
N GLU A 110 -8.95 -0.64 10.69
CA GLU A 110 -9.74 -1.06 11.85
C GLU A 110 -9.08 -0.60 13.15
N TYR A 111 -9.85 0.12 13.97
CA TYR A 111 -9.43 0.69 15.24
C TYR A 111 -9.89 -0.18 16.41
N ALA A 112 -9.31 0.03 17.59
CA ALA A 112 -9.58 -0.77 18.79
C ALA A 112 -11.07 -0.76 19.24
N ASN A 113 -11.82 0.30 18.89
CA ASN A 113 -13.27 0.40 19.15
C ASN A 113 -14.14 -0.34 18.11
N GLY A 114 -13.53 -1.05 17.16
CA GLY A 114 -14.21 -1.77 16.08
C GLY A 114 -14.62 -0.88 14.89
N ARG A 115 -14.34 0.43 14.94
CA ARG A 115 -14.61 1.33 13.81
C ARG A 115 -13.76 0.92 12.61
N ARG A 116 -14.35 0.94 11.41
CA ARG A 116 -13.67 0.68 10.13
C ARG A 116 -13.80 1.87 9.18
N THR A 117 -12.70 2.25 8.53
CA THR A 117 -12.66 3.41 7.64
C THR A 117 -11.83 3.15 6.37
N ASP A 118 -12.07 3.95 5.34
CA ASP A 118 -11.28 4.02 4.09
C ASP A 118 -10.11 5.03 4.15
N THR A 119 -10.10 5.86 5.20
CA THR A 119 -9.12 6.90 5.50
C THR A 119 -8.44 6.58 6.83
N LEU A 120 -7.12 6.71 6.89
CA LEU A 120 -6.34 6.47 8.11
C LEU A 120 -6.31 7.75 8.97
N TYR A 121 -7.09 7.78 10.04
CA TYR A 121 -7.10 8.87 11.01
C TYR A 121 -6.03 8.63 12.06
N LEU A 122 -5.24 9.65 12.37
CA LEU A 122 -4.08 9.54 13.25
C LEU A 122 -4.04 10.71 14.24
N PRO A 123 -3.75 10.46 15.53
CA PRO A 123 -3.45 11.51 16.49
C PRO A 123 -2.02 12.02 16.31
N LYS A 124 -1.84 13.34 16.25
CA LYS A 124 -0.53 14.01 16.26
C LYS A 124 0.23 13.73 17.57
N ASP A 125 1.55 13.57 17.46
CA ASP A 125 2.52 13.37 18.54
C ASP A 125 2.26 12.12 19.40
N GLN A 126 1.61 11.10 18.83
CA GLN A 126 1.38 9.81 19.47
C GLN A 126 1.91 8.68 18.59
N ALA A 127 2.65 7.74 19.20
CA ALA A 127 3.16 6.58 18.48
C ALA A 127 2.01 5.67 18.03
N VAL A 128 2.03 5.30 16.74
CA VAL A 128 1.05 4.40 16.13
C VAL A 128 1.78 3.21 15.53
N LYS A 129 1.24 2.01 15.78
CA LYS A 129 1.67 0.74 15.22
C LYS A 129 0.57 0.21 14.30
N LEU A 130 0.88 0.13 13.01
CA LEU A 130 0.00 -0.44 12.00
C LEU A 130 0.28 -1.93 11.87
N ASN A 131 -0.69 -2.77 12.21
CA ASN A 131 -0.66 -4.21 12.00
C ASN A 131 -1.14 -4.50 10.56
N LEU A 132 -0.22 -4.92 9.69
CA LEU A 132 -0.45 -5.00 8.25
C LEU A 132 -0.87 -6.39 7.81
N LYS A 133 -2.09 -6.53 7.26
CA LYS A 133 -2.66 -7.80 6.78
C LYS A 133 -3.03 -7.69 5.31
N ALA A 134 -2.39 -8.48 4.46
CA ALA A 134 -2.83 -8.67 3.08
C ALA A 134 -3.82 -9.83 3.02
N MET A 135 -4.97 -9.62 2.36
CA MET A 135 -6.05 -10.62 2.28
C MET A 135 -6.03 -11.44 1.00
N ASP A 136 -5.23 -11.05 0.02
CA ASP A 136 -5.15 -11.68 -1.30
C ASP A 136 -3.68 -11.84 -1.77
N VAL A 137 -3.09 -10.80 -2.35
CA VAL A 137 -1.75 -10.78 -2.95
C VAL A 137 -0.81 -9.89 -2.15
N LEU A 138 0.45 -9.81 -2.59
CA LEU A 138 1.39 -8.84 -2.03
C LEU A 138 0.91 -7.41 -2.31
N HIS A 139 0.96 -6.58 -1.28
CA HIS A 139 0.82 -5.12 -1.39
C HIS A 139 2.01 -4.46 -0.67
N SER A 140 2.14 -3.15 -0.78
CA SER A 140 3.13 -2.42 0.02
C SER A 140 2.55 -1.09 0.46
N PHE A 141 2.44 -0.91 1.77
CA PHE A 141 1.82 0.26 2.36
C PHE A 141 2.88 1.36 2.51
N TYR A 142 2.73 2.44 1.74
CA TYR A 142 3.71 3.52 1.71
C TYR A 142 3.08 4.87 2.03
N ILE A 143 3.63 5.57 3.03
CA ILE A 143 3.33 6.98 3.30
C ILE A 143 4.59 7.79 2.96
N PRO A 144 4.69 8.39 1.75
CA PRO A 144 5.93 9.03 1.30
C PRO A 144 6.39 10.19 2.18
N ALA A 145 5.44 10.98 2.69
CA ALA A 145 5.72 12.10 3.57
C ALA A 145 6.36 11.65 4.89
N PHE A 146 6.04 10.44 5.37
CA PHE A 146 6.56 9.90 6.63
C PHE A 146 7.83 9.07 6.42
N ARG A 147 8.26 8.84 5.17
CA ARG A 147 9.41 7.99 4.81
C ARG A 147 9.32 6.55 5.32
N VAL A 148 8.10 6.05 5.51
CA VAL A 148 7.86 4.69 5.99
C VAL A 148 7.10 3.88 4.96
N LYS A 149 7.65 2.71 4.63
CA LYS A 149 7.09 1.74 3.69
C LYS A 149 7.23 0.35 4.30
N GLN A 150 6.20 -0.49 4.18
CA GLN A 150 6.29 -1.89 4.56
C GLN A 150 5.41 -2.75 3.67
N ASP A 151 5.99 -3.84 3.17
CA ASP A 151 5.26 -4.81 2.34
C ASP A 151 4.26 -5.59 3.19
N MET A 152 3.05 -5.73 2.67
CA MET A 152 1.96 -6.51 3.24
C MET A 152 1.98 -7.89 2.59
N VAL A 153 2.42 -8.89 3.35
CA VAL A 153 2.60 -10.25 2.84
C VAL A 153 1.48 -11.16 3.34
N PRO A 154 0.69 -11.79 2.45
CA PRO A 154 -0.36 -12.73 2.87
C PRO A 154 0.18 -13.82 3.79
N GLY A 155 -0.50 -14.07 4.91
CA GLY A 155 -0.12 -15.09 5.89
C GLY A 155 1.10 -14.77 6.77
N LYS A 156 1.82 -13.66 6.53
CA LYS A 156 2.96 -13.26 7.39
C LYS A 156 2.44 -12.78 8.75
N LYS A 157 2.84 -13.50 9.80
CA LYS A 157 2.57 -13.13 11.19
C LYS A 157 3.45 -11.94 11.59
N ASP A 158 2.96 -11.14 12.52
CA ASP A 158 3.69 -10.01 13.11
C ASP A 158 4.25 -9.03 12.08
N ASN A 159 3.53 -8.83 10.96
CA ASN A 159 3.87 -7.83 9.97
C ASN A 159 3.35 -6.47 10.41
N PHE A 160 4.24 -5.54 10.72
CA PHE A 160 3.86 -4.22 11.19
C PHE A 160 4.80 -3.15 10.65
N MET A 161 4.31 -1.92 10.71
CA MET A 161 5.13 -0.72 10.66
C MET A 161 4.69 0.20 11.80
N TRP A 162 5.56 1.11 12.21
CA TRP A 162 5.20 2.10 13.22
C TRP A 162 5.75 3.45 12.82
N PHE A 163 5.19 4.50 13.41
CA PHE A 163 5.66 5.88 13.31
C PHE A 163 4.95 6.75 14.34
N GLU A 164 5.45 7.97 14.54
CA GLU A 164 4.79 9.03 15.30
C GLU A 164 4.58 10.21 14.34
N PRO A 165 3.33 10.55 13.98
CA PRO A 165 3.04 11.65 13.08
C PRO A 165 3.17 12.98 13.84
N GLN A 166 3.90 13.94 13.29
CA GLN A 166 4.31 15.15 14.01
C GLN A 166 3.66 16.44 13.47
N ARG A 167 2.89 16.33 12.39
CA ARG A 167 2.27 17.47 11.73
C ARG A 167 0.85 17.13 11.29
N VAL A 168 -0.10 18.01 11.62
CA VAL A 168 -1.49 17.94 11.17
C VAL A 168 -1.56 18.15 9.66
N GLY A 169 -2.39 17.35 9.00
CA GLY A 169 -2.57 17.44 7.55
C GLY A 169 -3.12 16.15 6.95
N ASN A 170 -3.32 16.18 5.64
CA ASN A 170 -3.66 15.01 4.84
C ASN A 170 -2.40 14.57 4.08
N TYR A 171 -2.11 13.28 4.12
CA TYR A 171 -0.94 12.67 3.51
C TYR A 171 -1.39 11.52 2.61
N GLU A 172 -0.80 11.45 1.42
CA GLU A 172 -1.11 10.39 0.47
C GLU A 172 -0.52 9.05 0.94
N ILE A 173 -1.28 7.98 0.69
CA ILE A 173 -0.87 6.60 0.92
C ILE A 173 -0.94 5.90 -0.43
N PHE A 174 0.11 5.17 -0.79
CA PHE A 174 0.20 4.43 -2.04
C PHE A 174 0.43 2.94 -1.78
N CYS A 175 -0.15 2.10 -2.64
CA CYS A 175 0.39 0.76 -2.85
C CYS A 175 1.65 0.85 -3.71
N THR A 176 2.76 0.28 -3.24
CA THR A 176 4.05 0.28 -3.97
C THR A 176 4.60 -1.10 -4.25
N GLU A 177 3.74 -2.11 -4.27
CA GLU A 177 4.03 -3.45 -4.76
C GLU A 177 2.98 -3.81 -5.80
N TYR A 178 3.40 -4.28 -6.97
CA TYR A 178 2.48 -4.48 -8.08
C TYR A 178 1.46 -5.57 -7.73
N CYS A 179 0.21 -5.15 -7.51
CA CYS A 179 -0.86 -6.00 -7.00
C CYS A 179 -2.00 -6.24 -8.02
N GLY A 180 -1.74 -5.99 -9.31
CA GLY A 180 -2.67 -6.29 -10.41
C GLY A 180 -3.16 -5.07 -11.19
N LEU A 181 -4.23 -5.26 -11.98
CA LEU A 181 -4.72 -4.30 -12.98
C LEU A 181 -4.97 -2.88 -12.47
N SER A 182 -5.57 -2.73 -11.28
CA SER A 182 -5.85 -1.40 -10.71
C SER A 182 -4.83 -0.97 -9.65
N HIS A 183 -3.59 -1.52 -9.70
CA HIS A 183 -2.50 -1.16 -8.78
C HIS A 183 -2.30 0.36 -8.67
N SER A 184 -2.32 1.09 -9.80
CA SER A 184 -2.15 2.56 -9.82
C SER A 184 -3.30 3.34 -9.16
N TYR A 185 -4.46 2.71 -8.97
CA TYR A 185 -5.63 3.30 -8.31
C TYR A 185 -5.74 2.87 -6.85
N MET A 186 -4.79 2.06 -6.36
CA MET A 186 -4.74 1.64 -4.96
C MET A 186 -4.02 2.70 -4.12
N TYR A 187 -4.74 3.77 -3.81
CA TYR A 187 -4.29 4.83 -2.93
C TYR A 187 -5.31 5.07 -1.80
N SER A 188 -4.85 5.70 -0.72
CA SER A 188 -5.66 6.11 0.42
C SER A 188 -5.09 7.41 1.00
N THR A 189 -5.67 7.93 2.07
CA THR A 189 -5.23 9.15 2.73
C THR A 189 -5.01 8.89 4.23
N ALA A 190 -3.91 9.39 4.76
CA ALA A 190 -3.69 9.54 6.20
C ALA A 190 -4.06 10.97 6.61
N LYS A 191 -5.05 11.12 7.50
CA LYS A 191 -5.43 12.38 8.11
C LYS A 191 -4.88 12.45 9.52
N VAL A 192 -3.85 13.26 9.71
CA VAL A 192 -3.30 13.56 11.04
C VAL A 192 -4.10 14.71 11.64
N MET A 193 -4.59 14.52 12.85
CA MET A 193 -5.46 15.44 13.58
C MET A 193 -4.84 15.79 14.93
N GLU A 194 -5.26 16.90 15.53
CA GLU A 194 -4.90 17.17 16.92
C GLU A 194 -5.44 16.07 17.83
N ALA A 195 -4.68 15.69 18.87
CA ALA A 195 -5.03 14.55 19.73
C ALA A 195 -6.44 14.67 20.32
N ALA A 196 -6.85 15.88 20.75
CA ALA A 196 -8.19 16.11 21.27
C ALA A 196 -9.31 15.91 20.22
N GLU A 197 -9.04 16.24 18.94
CA GLU A 197 -9.99 16.04 17.85
C GLU A 197 -10.09 14.56 17.49
N PHE A 198 -8.96 13.84 17.52
CA PHE A 198 -8.92 12.39 17.32
C PHE A 198 -9.68 11.64 18.42
N GLU A 199 -9.48 11.99 19.69
CA GLU A 199 -10.21 11.38 20.81
C GLU A 199 -11.71 11.65 20.72
N LYS A 200 -12.11 12.87 20.35
CA LYS A 200 -13.51 13.18 20.06
C LYS A 200 -14.03 12.30 18.92
N TRP A 201 -13.29 12.17 17.83
CA TRP A 201 -13.67 11.32 16.71
C TRP A 201 -13.78 9.84 17.09
N MET A 202 -12.90 9.32 17.96
CA MET A 202 -12.95 7.94 18.46
C MET A 202 -14.16 7.66 19.36
N THR A 203 -14.61 8.66 20.10
CA THR A 203 -15.73 8.56 21.07
C THR A 203 -17.07 9.04 20.51
N ASP A 204 -17.08 9.73 19.37
CA ASP A 204 -18.28 10.23 18.71
C ASP A 204 -19.11 9.07 18.14
N THR A 205 -20.08 8.62 18.94
CA THR A 205 -21.09 7.64 18.52
C THR A 205 -22.23 8.27 17.72
N THR A 206 -22.32 9.59 17.62
CA THR A 206 -23.35 10.31 16.85
C THR A 206 -23.17 10.07 15.36
N GLN A 207 -21.91 10.07 14.89
CA GLN A 207 -21.60 9.69 13.52
C GLN A 207 -21.88 8.21 13.25
N LEU A 208 -21.56 7.33 14.22
CA LEU A 208 -21.91 5.90 14.14
C LEU A 208 -23.44 5.71 14.12
N ALA A 209 -24.20 6.44 14.92
CA ALA A 209 -25.66 6.38 14.95
C ALA A 209 -26.30 6.90 13.66
N ALA A 210 -25.75 7.98 13.07
CA ALA A 210 -26.18 8.47 11.77
C ALA A 210 -25.84 7.49 10.63
N GLU A 211 -24.67 6.85 10.69
CA GLU A 211 -24.30 5.78 9.77
C GLU A 211 -25.20 4.54 9.94
N VAL A 212 -25.52 4.15 11.18
CA VAL A 212 -26.44 3.04 11.48
C VAL A 212 -27.84 3.36 10.96
N ALA A 213 -28.35 4.58 11.19
CA ALA A 213 -29.63 5.01 10.64
C ALA A 213 -29.62 5.03 9.09
N ALA A 214 -28.51 5.42 8.47
CA ALA A 214 -28.35 5.34 7.02
C ALA A 214 -28.20 3.88 6.51
N MET A 215 -27.73 2.96 7.36
CA MET A 215 -27.64 1.52 7.08
C MET A 215 -29.00 0.82 7.14
N GLU A 216 -30.04 1.43 7.74
CA GLU A 216 -31.41 0.87 7.74
C GLU A 216 -32.13 1.00 6.39
N ALA A 217 -31.60 1.78 5.45
CA ALA A 217 -32.12 1.79 4.08
C ALA A 217 -31.90 0.41 3.43
N PRO A 218 -32.87 -0.14 2.66
CA PRO A 218 -32.75 -1.48 2.08
C PRO A 218 -31.44 -1.65 1.30
N GLY A 219 -30.63 -2.64 1.71
CA GLY A 219 -29.34 -2.94 1.08
C GLY A 219 -28.18 -2.00 1.43
N ALA A 220 -28.37 -0.98 2.27
CA ALA A 220 -27.28 -0.07 2.63
C ALA A 220 -26.18 -0.75 3.45
N ALA A 221 -26.57 -1.64 4.37
CA ALA A 221 -25.62 -2.47 5.12
C ALA A 221 -24.80 -3.38 4.18
N GLY A 222 -25.46 -4.10 3.27
CA GLY A 222 -24.81 -4.92 2.24
C GLY A 222 -23.84 -4.13 1.38
N LYS A 223 -24.24 -2.95 0.88
CA LYS A 223 -23.36 -2.06 0.12
C LYS A 223 -22.11 -1.69 0.90
N LYS A 224 -22.24 -1.34 2.18
CA LYS A 224 -21.10 -0.97 3.04
C LYS A 224 -20.16 -2.15 3.25
N ILE A 225 -20.70 -3.35 3.47
CA ILE A 225 -19.91 -4.58 3.54
C ILE A 225 -19.11 -4.75 2.24
N MET A 226 -19.78 -4.69 1.09
CA MET A 226 -19.16 -4.82 -0.24
C MET A 226 -18.07 -3.77 -0.51
N GLN A 227 -18.28 -2.52 -0.08
CA GLN A 227 -17.27 -1.46 -0.15
C GLN A 227 -16.05 -1.79 0.71
N ASN A 228 -16.26 -2.21 1.95
CA ASN A 228 -15.19 -2.51 2.89
C ASN A 228 -14.35 -3.73 2.47
N ILE A 229 -15.00 -4.75 1.88
CA ILE A 229 -14.31 -5.96 1.44
C ILE A 229 -13.74 -5.87 0.03
N GLY A 230 -14.08 -4.82 -0.73
CA GLY A 230 -13.50 -4.53 -2.04
C GLY A 230 -14.26 -5.09 -3.24
N CYS A 231 -15.52 -5.52 -3.12
CA CYS A 231 -16.27 -6.10 -4.24
C CYS A 231 -16.33 -5.17 -5.46
N PHE A 232 -16.49 -3.85 -5.23
CA PHE A 232 -16.60 -2.86 -6.30
C PHE A 232 -15.28 -2.56 -7.02
N ALA A 233 -14.16 -3.10 -6.54
CA ALA A 233 -12.89 -3.04 -7.26
C ALA A 233 -12.88 -3.99 -8.48
N CYS A 234 -13.69 -5.04 -8.44
CA CYS A 234 -13.78 -6.06 -9.49
C CYS A 234 -15.14 -6.07 -10.21
N HIS A 235 -16.20 -5.66 -9.53
CA HIS A 235 -17.58 -5.72 -10.03
C HIS A 235 -18.20 -4.33 -10.12
N THR A 236 -18.89 -4.05 -11.22
CA THR A 236 -19.58 -2.78 -11.45
C THR A 236 -21.06 -2.89 -11.09
N VAL A 237 -21.77 -1.77 -11.05
CA VAL A 237 -23.24 -1.71 -10.83
C VAL A 237 -23.98 -1.08 -12.00
N ASP A 238 -23.29 -0.76 -13.09
CA ASP A 238 -23.81 -0.01 -14.23
C ASP A 238 -24.02 -0.87 -15.50
N GLY A 239 -23.55 -2.12 -15.48
CA GLY A 239 -23.63 -3.07 -16.60
C GLY A 239 -22.31 -3.25 -17.35
N THR A 240 -21.29 -2.43 -17.07
CA THR A 240 -19.99 -2.53 -17.73
C THR A 240 -19.21 -3.76 -17.24
N LYS A 241 -18.46 -4.42 -18.12
CA LYS A 241 -17.59 -5.53 -17.73
C LYS A 241 -16.28 -4.97 -17.16
N LEU A 242 -15.84 -5.51 -16.03
CA LEU A 242 -14.54 -5.20 -15.42
C LEU A 242 -13.76 -6.50 -15.21
N VAL A 243 -13.37 -6.84 -13.98
CA VAL A 243 -12.68 -8.09 -13.63
C VAL A 243 -13.70 -9.21 -13.44
N GLY A 244 -14.84 -8.89 -12.81
CA GLY A 244 -15.99 -9.76 -12.64
C GLY A 244 -17.23 -9.22 -13.35
N PRO A 245 -18.34 -10.00 -13.34
CA PRO A 245 -19.62 -9.57 -13.89
C PRO A 245 -20.18 -8.34 -13.16
N SER A 246 -20.90 -7.50 -13.89
CA SER A 246 -21.68 -6.41 -13.27
C SER A 246 -22.79 -6.97 -12.38
N PHE A 247 -23.08 -6.29 -11.28
CA PHE A 247 -24.22 -6.55 -10.40
C PHE A 247 -25.53 -5.91 -10.87
N LYS A 248 -25.52 -5.21 -12.01
CA LYS A 248 -26.73 -4.57 -12.54
C LYS A 248 -27.81 -5.59 -12.90
N GLY A 249 -28.94 -5.54 -12.20
CA GLY A 249 -30.11 -6.37 -12.48
C GLY A 249 -29.86 -7.86 -12.33
N ILE A 250 -28.83 -8.28 -11.58
CA ILE A 250 -28.43 -9.69 -11.56
C ILE A 250 -29.40 -10.58 -10.81
N TRP A 251 -30.08 -10.05 -9.80
CA TRP A 251 -30.92 -10.88 -8.92
C TRP A 251 -32.09 -11.50 -9.67
N GLY A 252 -32.22 -12.82 -9.60
CA GLY A 252 -33.25 -13.59 -10.29
C GLY A 252 -33.06 -13.72 -11.80
N HIS A 253 -31.99 -13.15 -12.38
CA HIS A 253 -31.67 -13.28 -13.79
C HIS A 253 -30.97 -14.62 -14.07
N GLU A 254 -31.13 -15.14 -15.28
CA GLU A 254 -30.40 -16.33 -15.72
C GLU A 254 -29.00 -15.96 -16.24
N VAL A 255 -27.98 -16.66 -15.77
CA VAL A 255 -26.59 -16.48 -16.22
C VAL A 255 -26.03 -17.78 -16.76
N SER A 256 -25.27 -17.69 -17.85
CA SER A 256 -24.47 -18.81 -18.34
C SER A 256 -23.20 -18.93 -17.51
N VAL A 257 -22.96 -20.10 -16.93
CA VAL A 257 -21.76 -20.42 -16.17
C VAL A 257 -21.06 -21.65 -16.74
N ILE A 258 -19.78 -21.78 -16.42
CA ILE A 258 -18.94 -22.95 -16.70
C ILE A 258 -18.71 -23.67 -15.36
N THR A 259 -19.25 -24.88 -15.23
CA THR A 259 -19.07 -25.77 -14.07
C THR A 259 -18.37 -27.02 -14.57
N ASP A 260 -17.22 -27.35 -14.01
CA ASP A 260 -16.41 -28.52 -14.43
C ASP A 260 -16.13 -28.57 -15.94
N GLY A 261 -15.98 -27.41 -16.57
CA GLY A 261 -15.71 -27.28 -18.00
C GLY A 261 -16.95 -27.37 -18.91
N GLN A 262 -18.15 -27.55 -18.35
CA GLN A 262 -19.40 -27.58 -19.10
C GLN A 262 -20.21 -26.30 -18.91
N LYS A 263 -20.78 -25.80 -20.00
CA LYS A 263 -21.63 -24.61 -19.99
C LYS A 263 -23.05 -24.98 -19.56
N ARG A 264 -23.59 -24.28 -18.56
CA ARG A 264 -24.98 -24.43 -18.11
C ARG A 264 -25.59 -23.08 -17.74
N THR A 265 -26.91 -23.01 -17.70
CA THR A 265 -27.65 -21.83 -17.24
C THR A 265 -28.06 -22.03 -15.79
N ILE A 266 -27.84 -21.01 -14.95
CA ILE A 266 -28.25 -20.98 -13.54
C ILE A 266 -29.02 -19.67 -13.30
N THR A 267 -30.06 -19.73 -12.47
CA THR A 267 -30.74 -18.53 -11.94
C THR A 267 -29.91 -17.96 -10.79
N VAL A 268 -29.66 -16.65 -10.81
CA VAL A 268 -28.95 -15.97 -9.72
C VAL A 268 -29.88 -15.87 -8.50
N ASP A 269 -29.76 -16.83 -7.60
CA ASP A 269 -30.48 -16.92 -6.33
C ASP A 269 -29.50 -16.83 -5.14
N GLU A 270 -30.03 -17.00 -3.92
CA GLU A 270 -29.25 -16.91 -2.69
C GLU A 270 -28.13 -17.97 -2.63
N ASP A 271 -28.43 -19.21 -3.02
CA ASP A 271 -27.45 -20.30 -3.04
C ASP A 271 -26.32 -20.02 -4.03
N TYR A 272 -26.65 -19.52 -5.22
CA TYR A 272 -25.66 -19.15 -6.22
C TYR A 272 -24.75 -18.00 -5.75
N ILE A 273 -25.31 -16.95 -5.13
CA ILE A 273 -24.52 -15.83 -4.62
C ILE A 273 -23.62 -16.29 -3.47
N LYS A 274 -24.16 -17.03 -2.50
CA LYS A 274 -23.40 -17.56 -1.37
C LYS A 274 -22.27 -18.47 -1.84
N LYS A 275 -22.56 -19.38 -2.78
CA LYS A 275 -21.55 -20.27 -3.37
C LYS A 275 -20.50 -19.47 -4.13
N SER A 276 -20.89 -18.45 -4.90
CA SER A 276 -19.95 -17.59 -5.64
C SER A 276 -19.03 -16.78 -4.71
N ILE A 277 -19.47 -16.43 -3.50
CA ILE A 277 -18.66 -15.71 -2.50
C ILE A 277 -17.67 -16.64 -1.78
N TYR A 278 -18.10 -17.86 -1.42
CA TYR A 278 -17.25 -18.81 -0.70
C TYR A 278 -16.39 -19.71 -1.61
N ASP A 279 -16.89 -20.07 -2.80
CA ASP A 279 -16.21 -20.85 -3.82
C ASP A 279 -16.40 -20.23 -5.22
N PRO A 280 -15.74 -19.08 -5.48
CA PRO A 280 -15.92 -18.31 -6.73
C PRO A 280 -15.52 -19.05 -8.01
N ASN A 281 -14.81 -20.18 -7.89
CA ASN A 281 -14.31 -20.93 -9.04
C ASN A 281 -15.19 -22.13 -9.42
N ALA A 282 -16.24 -22.42 -8.65
CA ALA A 282 -17.13 -23.56 -8.89
C ALA A 282 -18.11 -23.31 -10.05
N ASP A 283 -18.72 -22.13 -10.11
CA ASP A 283 -19.72 -21.75 -11.11
C ASP A 283 -19.32 -20.43 -11.79
N LEU A 284 -18.30 -20.50 -12.64
CA LEU A 284 -17.68 -19.33 -13.27
C LEU A 284 -18.58 -18.76 -14.37
N VAL A 285 -18.97 -17.48 -14.28
CA VAL A 285 -19.73 -16.82 -15.34
C VAL A 285 -18.96 -16.84 -16.66
N ASP A 286 -19.65 -17.22 -17.74
CA ASP A 286 -19.07 -17.34 -19.08
C ASP A 286 -18.45 -16.00 -19.53
N GLY A 287 -17.22 -16.07 -20.05
CA GLY A 287 -16.42 -14.90 -20.43
C GLY A 287 -15.59 -14.26 -19.32
N PHE A 288 -15.54 -14.83 -18.11
CA PHE A 288 -14.65 -14.41 -17.02
C PHE A 288 -13.57 -15.46 -16.73
N MET A 289 -12.49 -15.05 -16.04
CA MET A 289 -11.33 -15.91 -15.79
C MET A 289 -11.35 -16.55 -14.40
N LYS A 290 -11.02 -17.84 -14.34
CA LYS A 290 -10.84 -18.60 -13.10
C LYS A 290 -9.65 -18.06 -12.30
N GLY A 291 -9.77 -18.03 -10.97
CA GLY A 291 -8.69 -17.69 -10.04
C GLY A 291 -8.51 -16.19 -9.77
N LEU A 292 -9.34 -15.31 -10.35
CA LEU A 292 -9.28 -13.87 -10.10
C LEU A 292 -10.04 -13.45 -8.84
N MET A 293 -11.24 -13.98 -8.62
CA MET A 293 -11.98 -13.75 -7.38
C MET A 293 -11.49 -14.73 -6.31
N VAL A 294 -11.04 -14.19 -5.18
CA VAL A 294 -10.62 -14.98 -4.01
C VAL A 294 -11.83 -15.41 -3.17
N SER A 295 -11.68 -16.51 -2.44
CA SER A 295 -12.69 -16.95 -1.49
C SER A 295 -12.78 -15.99 -0.29
N TYR A 296 -14.00 -15.64 0.08
CA TYR A 296 -14.30 -14.88 1.30
C TYR A 296 -14.66 -15.77 2.49
N GLN A 297 -14.41 -17.08 2.39
CA GLN A 297 -14.66 -18.00 3.49
C GLN A 297 -13.82 -17.62 4.72
N GLY A 298 -14.49 -17.50 5.87
CA GLY A 298 -13.87 -17.02 7.12
C GLY A 298 -13.67 -15.50 7.19
N GLN A 299 -13.97 -14.75 6.13
CA GLN A 299 -13.97 -13.28 6.13
C GLN A 299 -15.39 -12.70 6.24
N LEU A 300 -16.37 -13.38 5.64
CA LEU A 300 -17.79 -13.04 5.73
C LEU A 300 -18.54 -14.14 6.46
N LYS A 301 -19.56 -13.73 7.22
CA LYS A 301 -20.52 -14.62 7.83
C LYS A 301 -21.79 -14.69 6.98
N ASP A 302 -22.66 -15.64 7.30
CA ASP A 302 -23.92 -15.82 6.59
C ASP A 302 -24.85 -14.60 6.77
N GLU A 303 -24.79 -13.91 7.92
CA GLU A 303 -25.53 -12.67 8.12
C GLU A 303 -25.03 -11.55 7.19
N ASP A 304 -23.71 -11.46 6.98
CA ASP A 304 -23.14 -10.48 6.05
C ASP A 304 -23.59 -10.75 4.60
N ILE A 305 -23.68 -12.03 4.22
CA ILE A 305 -24.14 -12.45 2.88
C ILE A 305 -25.61 -12.11 2.68
N ALA A 306 -26.45 -12.27 3.70
CA ALA A 306 -27.85 -11.89 3.62
C ALA A 306 -28.01 -10.38 3.33
N GLU A 307 -27.23 -9.54 4.02
CA GLU A 307 -27.21 -8.10 3.79
C GLU A 307 -26.71 -7.74 2.38
N ILE A 308 -25.67 -8.42 1.90
CA ILE A 308 -25.18 -8.27 0.51
C ILE A 308 -26.27 -8.62 -0.49
N ILE A 309 -27.01 -9.71 -0.29
CA ILE A 309 -28.10 -10.14 -1.17
C ILE A 309 -29.21 -9.09 -1.20
N GLU A 310 -29.59 -8.53 -0.05
CA GLU A 310 -30.56 -7.43 0.01
C GLU A 310 -30.09 -6.23 -0.82
N TYR A 311 -28.80 -5.89 -0.78
CA TYR A 311 -28.26 -4.87 -1.67
C TYR A 311 -28.37 -5.24 -3.15
N LEU A 312 -27.98 -6.45 -3.53
CA LEU A 312 -28.01 -6.90 -4.93
C LEU A 312 -29.42 -6.86 -5.53
N LYS A 313 -30.47 -7.11 -4.72
CA LYS A 313 -31.87 -6.95 -5.14
C LYS A 313 -32.23 -5.50 -5.50
N THR A 314 -31.52 -4.51 -4.95
CA THR A 314 -31.77 -3.08 -5.23
C THR A 314 -31.10 -2.58 -6.51
N VAL A 315 -30.08 -3.28 -7.01
CA VAL A 315 -29.30 -2.87 -8.19
C VAL A 315 -30.04 -3.29 -9.47
N LYS A 316 -30.66 -2.34 -10.17
CA LYS A 316 -31.46 -2.56 -11.40
C LYS A 316 -30.74 -2.17 -12.68
#